data_AF-H0JUR7-F1
#
_entry.id   AF-H0JUR7-F1
#
_cell.length_a   1.000
_cell.length_b   1.000
_cell.length_c   1.000
_cell.angle_alpha   90.00
_cell.angle_beta   90.00
_cell.angle_gamma   90.00
#
_symmetry.space_group_name_H-M   'P 1'
#
loop_
_entity.id
_entity.type
_entity.pdbx_description
1 polymer ?
#
loop_
_entity_poly.entity_id
_entity_poly.type
_entity_poly.pdbx_seq_one_letter_code
_entity_poly.pdbx_strand_id
1 'polypeptide(L)'
;MDEATVKEQTEWMAGRGGSFIGRTGRRMSERVSRRSVISKIGRWTMGVSGVALISSLPVTRTALAQEPPAPTPAEPEPLVPVYDGKDPAECEYWRWCNMDGTSCAACNGGGVTTCAPGSRPGAEFWVGCCTHPDTGKTYLIAYYDCCGAPSCSNAFCGEPDMQAIMYNPVSGSFDQEIIWCVSDESQSYTCTMAPIIGEDCQTRPAARPKVGAGS
;
A
#
# COMPACT_ATOMS: atom_id res chain seq x y z
N MET A 1 -7.91 14.57 12.93
CA MET A 1 -9.04 14.40 11.98
C MET A 1 -10.35 14.52 12.75
N ASP A 2 -11.44 14.92 12.10
CA ASP A 2 -12.77 14.95 12.72
C ASP A 2 -13.55 13.64 12.48
N GLU A 3 -14.54 13.38 13.34
CA GLU A 3 -15.41 12.19 13.29
C GLU A 3 -16.17 12.09 11.96
N ALA A 4 -16.47 13.24 11.34
CA ALA A 4 -17.14 13.32 10.04
C ALA A 4 -16.29 12.71 8.93
N THR A 5 -14.97 12.95 8.92
CA THR A 5 -14.08 12.39 7.91
C THR A 5 -13.94 10.89 8.04
N VAL A 6 -13.82 10.37 9.27
CA VAL A 6 -13.76 8.92 9.51
C VAL A 6 -15.04 8.23 9.06
N LYS A 7 -16.20 8.85 9.34
CA LYS A 7 -17.49 8.36 8.88
C LYS A 7 -17.61 8.38 7.36
N GLU A 8 -17.16 9.45 6.69
CA GLU A 8 -17.18 9.54 5.23
C GLU A 8 -16.29 8.45 4.59
N GLN A 9 -15.09 8.22 5.13
CA GLN A 9 -14.20 7.15 4.66
C GLN A 9 -14.83 5.76 4.85
N THR A 10 -15.45 5.52 6.01
CA THR A 10 -16.15 4.26 6.31
C THR A 10 -17.32 4.03 5.36
N GLU A 11 -18.14 5.06 5.09
CA GLU A 11 -19.24 4.99 4.13
C GLU A 11 -18.75 4.78 2.69
N TRP A 12 -17.63 5.40 2.31
CA TRP A 12 -17.00 5.21 1.01
C TRP A 12 -16.53 3.76 0.81
N MET A 13 -15.89 3.17 1.82
CA MET A 13 -15.45 1.77 1.80
C MET A 13 -16.61 0.78 1.77
N ALA A 14 -17.72 1.10 2.45
CA ALA A 14 -18.96 0.31 2.34
C ALA A 14 -19.65 0.42 0.95
N GLY A 15 -19.05 1.14 -0.01
CA GLY A 15 -19.61 1.38 -1.34
C GLY A 15 -20.77 2.37 -1.39
N ARG A 16 -21.06 3.05 -0.27
CA ARG A 16 -22.21 3.97 -0.12
C ARG A 16 -21.80 5.43 -0.28
N GLY A 17 -20.54 5.76 0.00
CA GLY A 17 -20.02 7.13 -0.06
C GLY A 17 -19.79 7.69 -1.48
N GLY A 18 -19.75 9.02 -1.59
CA GLY A 18 -19.54 9.79 -2.82
C GLY A 18 -20.82 10.17 -3.59
N SER A 19 -20.70 10.97 -4.65
CA SER A 19 -21.84 11.33 -5.51
C SER A 19 -22.31 10.13 -6.35
N PHE A 20 -23.55 10.19 -6.86
CA PHE A 20 -24.08 9.17 -7.78
C PHE A 20 -23.19 8.98 -9.02
N ILE A 21 -22.69 10.09 -9.57
CA ILE A 21 -21.78 10.08 -10.72
C ILE A 21 -20.46 9.39 -10.36
N GLY A 22 -19.88 9.70 -9.19
CA GLY A 22 -18.65 9.07 -8.72
C GLY A 22 -18.78 7.57 -8.42
N ARG A 23 -19.92 7.12 -7.88
CA ARG A 23 -20.21 5.69 -7.68
C ARG A 23 -20.38 4.95 -9.02
N THR A 24 -21.11 5.54 -9.96
CA THR A 24 -21.34 4.94 -11.29
C THR A 24 -20.05 4.89 -12.11
N GLY A 25 -19.22 5.93 -12.01
CA GLY A 25 -17.90 5.98 -12.65
C GLY A 25 -16.94 4.90 -12.15
N ARG A 26 -16.88 4.67 -10.83
CA ARG A 26 -16.08 3.57 -10.23
C ARG A 26 -16.54 2.19 -10.72
N ARG A 27 -17.85 1.91 -10.66
CA ARG A 27 -18.42 0.66 -11.19
C ARG A 27 -18.14 0.46 -12.69
N MET A 28 -18.18 1.53 -13.47
CA MET A 28 -17.85 1.47 -14.90
C MET A 28 -16.36 1.20 -15.11
N SER A 29 -15.48 1.84 -14.33
CA SER A 29 -14.03 1.61 -14.36
C SER A 29 -13.65 0.19 -13.91
N GLU A 30 -14.36 -0.37 -12.93
CA GLU A 30 -14.16 -1.75 -12.47
C GLU A 30 -14.51 -2.75 -13.57
N ARG A 31 -15.64 -2.53 -14.27
CA ARG A 31 -16.15 -3.42 -15.33
C ARG A 31 -15.46 -3.23 -16.68
N VAL A 32 -14.98 -2.03 -16.99
CA VAL A 32 -14.30 -1.72 -18.26
C VAL A 32 -12.79 -1.91 -18.08
N SER A 33 -12.34 -3.16 -18.20
CA SER A 33 -10.92 -3.48 -18.24
C SER A 33 -10.28 -2.85 -19.50
N ARG A 34 -9.32 -1.93 -19.31
CA ARG A 34 -8.56 -1.28 -20.39
C ARG A 34 -7.81 -2.30 -21.28
N ARG A 35 -7.61 -3.53 -20.80
CA ARG A 35 -7.04 -4.66 -21.57
C ARG A 35 -7.93 -5.11 -22.73
N SER A 36 -9.26 -4.90 -22.66
CA SER A 36 -10.20 -5.31 -23.73
C SER A 36 -10.33 -4.29 -24.87
N VAL A 37 -10.08 -2.99 -24.59
CA VAL A 37 -10.23 -1.92 -25.59
C VAL A 37 -8.97 -1.78 -26.45
N ILE A 38 -7.78 -1.87 -25.83
CA ILE A 38 -6.50 -1.79 -26.57
C ILE A 38 -6.27 -3.05 -27.42
N SER A 39 -6.71 -4.23 -26.96
CA SER A 39 -6.64 -5.47 -27.76
C SER A 39 -7.61 -5.52 -28.93
N LYS A 40 -8.70 -4.73 -28.92
CA LYS A 40 -9.63 -4.62 -30.06
C LYS A 40 -9.21 -3.57 -31.10
N ILE A 41 -8.46 -2.54 -30.68
CA ILE A 41 -7.92 -1.53 -31.61
C ILE A 41 -6.62 -2.03 -32.29
N GLY A 42 -5.81 -2.83 -31.59
CA GLY A 42 -4.59 -3.43 -32.16
C GLY A 42 -4.82 -4.47 -33.26
N ARG A 43 -6.06 -4.98 -33.42
CA ARG A 43 -6.41 -5.96 -34.48
C ARG A 43 -6.78 -5.33 -35.83
N TRP A 44 -6.73 -4.01 -35.95
CA TRP A 44 -6.98 -3.30 -37.22
C TRP A 44 -5.76 -2.57 -37.80
N THR A 45 -4.56 -2.74 -37.21
CA THR A 45 -3.33 -2.10 -37.73
C THR A 45 -2.14 -3.04 -37.97
N MET A 46 -2.23 -4.35 -37.68
CA MET A 46 -1.20 -5.31 -38.11
C MET A 46 -1.52 -5.91 -39.48
N GLY A 47 -1.55 -5.03 -40.48
CA GLY A 47 -1.31 -5.37 -41.87
C GLY A 47 -0.03 -4.67 -42.31
N VAL A 48 0.99 -5.46 -42.62
CA VAL A 48 2.25 -5.08 -43.27
C VAL A 48 3.36 -4.54 -42.35
N SER A 49 4.55 -5.15 -42.49
CA SER A 49 5.86 -4.88 -41.87
C SER A 49 5.96 -5.15 -40.36
N GLY A 50 6.89 -5.95 -39.83
CA GLY A 50 8.12 -6.54 -40.37
C GLY A 50 9.11 -6.64 -39.19
N VAL A 51 9.57 -7.85 -38.87
CA VAL A 51 10.71 -8.21 -38.00
C VAL A 51 10.85 -7.41 -36.70
N ALA A 52 10.37 -7.97 -35.59
CA ALA A 52 10.80 -7.54 -34.26
C ALA A 52 12.23 -8.09 -34.00
N LEU A 53 13.23 -7.23 -34.09
CA LEU A 53 14.58 -7.52 -33.62
C LEU A 53 14.54 -7.60 -32.09
N ILE A 54 14.78 -8.78 -31.55
CA ILE A 54 15.00 -8.98 -30.11
C ILE A 54 16.38 -8.41 -29.79
N SER A 55 16.42 -7.13 -29.40
CA SER A 55 17.63 -6.53 -28.82
C SER A 55 17.80 -7.04 -27.40
N SER A 56 18.61 -8.09 -27.24
CA SER A 56 19.13 -8.51 -25.94
C SER A 56 20.09 -7.44 -25.42
N LEU A 57 19.65 -6.66 -24.43
CA LEU A 57 20.55 -5.77 -23.70
C LEU A 57 21.39 -6.61 -22.71
N PRO A 58 22.73 -6.46 -22.69
CA PRO A 58 23.56 -7.15 -21.72
C PRO A 58 23.37 -6.50 -20.34
N VAL A 59 23.01 -7.31 -19.35
CA VAL A 59 23.01 -6.90 -17.93
C VAL A 59 24.43 -7.10 -17.39
N THR A 60 25.19 -6.01 -17.27
CA THR A 60 26.41 -5.98 -16.46
C THR A 60 26.04 -5.79 -14.99
N ARG A 61 26.29 -6.80 -14.16
CA ARG A 61 26.38 -6.63 -12.70
C ARG A 61 27.76 -6.07 -12.38
N THR A 62 27.83 -4.81 -11.99
CA THR A 62 29.03 -4.21 -11.40
C THR A 62 28.67 -3.83 -9.97
N ALA A 63 28.98 -4.71 -9.02
CA ALA A 63 28.90 -4.41 -7.60
C ALA A 63 30.18 -3.64 -7.21
N LEU A 64 30.06 -2.35 -6.94
CA LEU A 64 31.07 -1.61 -6.20
C LEU A 64 30.83 -1.89 -4.72
N ALA A 65 31.70 -2.72 -4.13
CA ALA A 65 31.81 -2.81 -2.68
C ALA A 65 32.54 -1.55 -2.20
N GLN A 66 31.79 -0.56 -1.71
CA GLN A 66 32.32 0.47 -0.83
C GLN A 66 32.12 0.00 0.61
N GLU A 67 33.23 -0.09 1.32
CA GLU A 67 33.29 -0.44 2.74
C GLU A 67 32.61 0.68 3.57
N PRO A 68 31.65 0.37 4.45
CA PRO A 68 31.02 1.38 5.29
C PRO A 68 32.03 1.91 6.33
N PRO A 69 31.98 3.21 6.68
CA PRO A 69 32.82 3.77 7.73
C PRO A 69 32.48 3.16 9.10
N ALA A 70 33.49 3.10 9.97
CA ALA A 70 33.40 2.50 11.30
C ALA A 70 32.29 3.12 12.17
N PRO A 71 31.60 2.32 13.00
CA PRO A 71 30.47 2.80 13.80
C PRO A 71 30.95 3.72 14.93
N THR A 72 30.41 4.93 14.95
CA THR A 72 30.35 5.78 16.15
C THR A 72 29.39 5.14 17.17
N PRO A 73 29.62 5.26 18.49
CA PRO A 73 28.70 4.76 19.50
C PRO A 73 27.35 5.47 19.36
N ALA A 74 26.34 4.75 18.86
CA ALA A 74 24.99 5.25 18.73
C ALA A 74 24.34 5.38 20.12
N GLU A 75 23.61 6.47 20.35
CA GLU A 75 22.61 6.52 21.41
C GLU A 75 21.65 5.33 21.25
N PRO A 76 21.10 4.77 22.34
CA PRO A 76 20.18 3.65 22.22
C PRO A 76 18.99 4.05 21.35
N GLU A 77 18.93 3.49 20.14
CA GLU A 77 17.80 3.73 19.24
C GLU A 77 16.51 3.28 19.93
N PRO A 78 15.44 4.08 19.84
CA PRO A 78 14.16 3.70 20.41
C PRO A 78 13.69 2.38 19.78
N LEU A 79 13.14 1.48 20.60
CA LEU A 79 12.64 0.17 20.14
C LEU A 79 11.51 0.27 19.10
N VAL A 80 10.91 1.44 18.97
CA VAL A 80 9.85 1.80 18.01
C VAL A 80 10.16 3.20 17.47
N PRO A 81 10.29 3.39 16.14
CA PRO A 81 10.45 4.70 15.52
C PRO A 81 9.20 5.56 15.72
N VAL A 82 9.41 6.87 15.73
CA VAL A 82 8.32 7.85 15.87
C VAL A 82 7.83 8.22 14.48
N TYR A 83 6.59 7.87 14.16
CA TYR A 83 5.97 8.25 12.89
C TYR A 83 5.36 9.66 12.97
N ASP A 84 6.17 10.69 12.79
CA ASP A 84 5.73 12.10 12.79
C ASP A 84 5.61 12.72 11.38
N GLY A 85 5.87 11.92 10.34
CA GLY A 85 5.81 12.32 8.95
C GLY A 85 4.42 12.79 8.52
N LYS A 86 4.40 13.79 7.63
CA LYS A 86 3.17 14.37 7.07
C LYS A 86 2.96 14.05 5.59
N ASP A 87 4.00 13.61 4.89
CA ASP A 87 3.93 13.24 3.49
C ASP A 87 3.54 11.75 3.34
N PRO A 88 2.34 11.44 2.83
CA PRO A 88 1.90 10.06 2.68
C PRO A 88 2.70 9.24 1.65
N ALA A 89 3.49 9.87 0.79
CA ALA A 89 4.40 9.17 -0.11
C ALA A 89 5.64 8.59 0.60
N GLU A 90 5.94 9.07 1.81
CA GLU A 90 7.11 8.67 2.61
C GLU A 90 6.72 7.69 3.72
N CYS A 91 7.66 6.85 4.15
CA CYS A 91 7.41 5.79 5.12
C CYS A 91 7.13 6.29 6.55
N GLU A 92 7.67 7.45 6.91
CA GLU A 92 7.48 8.06 8.24
C GLU A 92 6.07 8.62 8.46
N TYR A 93 5.20 8.61 7.44
CA TYR A 93 3.84 9.09 7.61
C TYR A 93 3.07 8.24 8.61
N TRP A 94 2.43 8.92 9.58
CA TRP A 94 1.87 8.31 10.79
C TRP A 94 0.90 7.14 10.55
N ARG A 95 0.21 7.07 9.40
CA ARG A 95 -0.68 5.94 9.10
C ARG A 95 0.04 4.70 8.60
N TRP A 96 1.36 4.73 8.41
CA TRP A 96 2.17 3.59 7.97
C TRP A 96 2.79 2.82 9.13
N CYS A 97 2.33 3.06 10.37
CA CYS A 97 2.88 2.45 11.58
C CYS A 97 2.89 0.90 11.62
N ASN A 98 2.13 0.26 10.73
CA ASN A 98 2.05 -1.19 10.58
C ASN A 98 2.09 -1.61 9.09
N MET A 99 2.74 -0.81 8.25
CA MET A 99 2.79 -1.00 6.81
C MET A 99 3.90 -1.99 6.44
N ASP A 100 3.66 -2.78 5.40
CA ASP A 100 4.66 -3.63 4.75
C ASP A 100 4.35 -3.62 3.24
N GLY A 101 5.15 -2.89 2.47
CA GLY A 101 4.85 -2.67 1.05
C GLY A 101 5.24 -1.29 0.52
N THR A 102 4.57 -0.86 -0.53
CA THR A 102 4.74 0.43 -1.20
C THR A 102 3.50 1.30 -0.99
N SER A 103 3.68 2.53 -0.53
CA SER A 103 2.55 3.46 -0.35
C SER A 103 1.86 3.74 -1.69
N CYS A 104 0.55 3.55 -1.78
CA CYS A 104 -0.20 3.97 -2.95
C CYS A 104 -0.14 5.49 -3.17
N ALA A 105 0.14 6.29 -2.14
CA ALA A 105 0.32 7.73 -2.29
C ALA A 105 1.65 8.09 -2.96
N ALA A 106 2.65 7.21 -2.95
CA ALA A 106 3.87 7.35 -3.75
C ALA A 106 3.64 7.04 -5.24
N CYS A 107 2.47 6.50 -5.60
CA CYS A 107 2.15 6.16 -6.97
C CYS A 107 1.33 7.26 -7.66
N ASN A 108 1.66 7.53 -8.92
CA ASN A 108 0.93 8.51 -9.72
C ASN A 108 -0.56 8.16 -9.82
N GLY A 109 -1.41 9.00 -9.24
CA GLY A 109 -2.87 8.82 -9.21
C GLY A 109 -3.39 7.86 -8.14
N GLY A 110 -2.51 7.34 -7.27
CA GLY A 110 -2.90 6.70 -6.02
C GLY A 110 -2.92 7.69 -4.86
N GLY A 111 -3.31 7.21 -3.68
CA GLY A 111 -3.38 8.02 -2.47
C GLY A 111 -3.52 7.17 -1.23
N VAL A 112 -3.62 7.83 -0.06
CA VAL A 112 -3.75 7.16 1.25
C VAL A 112 -4.98 6.26 1.31
N THR A 113 -6.06 6.57 0.58
CA THR A 113 -7.30 5.78 0.56
C THR A 113 -7.78 5.50 -0.85
N THR A 114 -6.87 5.44 -1.82
CA THR A 114 -7.23 5.26 -3.23
C THR A 114 -6.13 4.50 -3.94
N CYS A 115 -6.50 3.41 -4.61
CA CYS A 115 -5.57 2.63 -5.42
C CYS A 115 -5.05 3.43 -6.62
N ALA A 116 -3.81 3.13 -7.01
CA ALA A 116 -3.23 3.64 -8.24
C ALA A 116 -4.06 3.21 -9.48
N PRO A 117 -4.03 3.96 -10.58
CA PRO A 117 -4.76 3.61 -11.79
C PRO A 117 -4.39 2.23 -12.33
N GLY A 118 -5.39 1.37 -12.51
CA GLY A 118 -5.21 0.03 -13.07
C GLY A 118 -5.13 -1.08 -12.04
N SER A 119 -4.96 -0.76 -10.74
CA SER A 119 -5.16 -1.69 -9.64
C SER A 119 -6.53 -1.49 -8.97
N ARG A 120 -6.91 -2.42 -8.10
CA ARG A 120 -8.16 -2.39 -7.33
C ARG A 120 -7.91 -2.86 -5.89
N PRO A 121 -8.65 -2.38 -4.88
CA PRO A 121 -8.51 -2.89 -3.52
C PRO A 121 -8.76 -4.41 -3.49
N GLY A 122 -7.93 -5.14 -2.76
CA GLY A 122 -8.22 -6.50 -2.31
C GLY A 122 -9.48 -6.54 -1.44
N ALA A 123 -10.10 -7.71 -1.31
CA ALA A 123 -11.27 -7.86 -0.45
C ALA A 123 -10.89 -7.97 1.04
N GLU A 124 -9.67 -8.42 1.30
CA GLU A 124 -9.12 -8.62 2.63
C GLU A 124 -8.07 -7.54 2.98
N PHE A 125 -7.79 -7.40 4.27
CA PHE A 125 -6.86 -6.38 4.81
C PHE A 125 -6.33 -6.82 6.17
N TRP A 126 -5.17 -6.28 6.54
CA TRP A 126 -4.67 -6.31 7.92
C TRP A 126 -4.88 -4.96 8.59
N VAL A 127 -4.69 -4.91 9.91
CA VAL A 127 -4.92 -3.68 10.67
C VAL A 127 -3.75 -3.31 11.56
N GLY A 128 -3.58 -2.01 11.76
CA GLY A 128 -2.66 -1.42 12.72
C GLY A 128 -3.35 -0.32 13.52
N CYS A 129 -2.82 -0.04 14.71
CA CYS A 129 -3.30 1.05 15.54
C CYS A 129 -2.23 2.14 15.58
N CYS A 130 -2.47 3.26 14.89
CA CYS A 130 -1.49 4.32 14.73
C CYS A 130 -1.85 5.56 15.53
N THR A 131 -0.86 6.19 16.15
CA THR A 131 -1.03 7.42 16.91
C THR A 131 -0.83 8.63 15.99
N HIS A 132 -1.79 9.55 15.98
CA HIS A 132 -1.67 10.79 15.22
C HIS A 132 -0.74 11.77 15.96
N PRO A 133 0.36 12.23 15.36
CA PRO A 133 1.42 12.96 16.07
C PRO A 133 0.94 14.29 16.65
N ASP A 134 0.12 15.05 15.90
CA ASP A 134 -0.35 16.36 16.37
C ASP A 134 -1.41 16.30 17.49
N THR A 135 -2.11 15.16 17.67
CA THR A 135 -3.26 15.06 18.60
C THR A 135 -3.12 14.00 19.68
N GLY A 136 -2.16 13.07 19.54
CA GLY A 136 -2.01 11.92 20.43
C GLY A 136 -3.15 10.90 20.36
N LYS A 137 -4.17 11.12 19.54
CA LYS A 137 -5.29 10.18 19.35
C LYS A 137 -4.83 8.97 18.55
N THR A 138 -5.40 7.81 18.86
CA THR A 138 -5.13 6.55 18.15
C THR A 138 -6.23 6.24 17.14
N TYR A 139 -5.85 5.70 16.00
CA TYR A 139 -6.74 5.37 14.90
C TYR A 139 -6.50 3.95 14.41
N LEU A 140 -7.58 3.20 14.21
CA LEU A 140 -7.53 1.88 13.60
C LEU A 140 -7.42 2.05 12.10
N ILE A 141 -6.29 1.66 11.55
CA ILE A 141 -5.97 1.72 10.13
C ILE A 141 -6.17 0.34 9.53
N ALA A 142 -6.92 0.27 8.42
CA ALA A 142 -7.01 -0.93 7.60
C ALA A 142 -6.08 -0.79 6.40
N TYR A 143 -5.13 -1.70 6.27
CA TYR A 143 -4.19 -1.74 5.17
C TYR A 143 -4.71 -2.67 4.09
N TYR A 144 -5.15 -2.07 2.99
CA TYR A 144 -5.60 -2.83 1.82
C TYR A 144 -4.51 -2.81 0.78
N ASP A 145 -4.17 -3.99 0.29
CA ASP A 145 -3.39 -4.09 -0.93
C ASP A 145 -4.25 -3.73 -2.13
N CYS A 146 -3.67 -2.95 -3.03
CA CYS A 146 -4.20 -2.72 -4.34
C CYS A 146 -3.57 -3.73 -5.30
N CYS A 147 -4.41 -4.43 -6.04
CA CYS A 147 -4.07 -5.64 -6.78
C CYS A 147 -4.29 -5.47 -8.30
N GLY A 148 -3.56 -6.25 -9.12
CA GLY A 148 -3.86 -6.40 -10.56
C GLY A 148 -3.06 -5.54 -11.52
N ALA A 149 -2.23 -4.63 -11.02
CA ALA A 149 -1.27 -3.86 -11.80
C ALA A 149 0.18 -4.13 -11.35
N PRO A 150 1.18 -3.87 -12.21
CA PRO A 150 2.59 -3.90 -11.79
C PRO A 150 2.85 -2.89 -10.68
N SER A 151 3.88 -3.15 -9.87
CA SER A 151 4.36 -2.18 -8.88
C SER A 151 4.59 -0.80 -9.53
N CYS A 152 4.15 0.25 -8.81
CA CYS A 152 4.13 1.62 -9.31
C CYS A 152 5.20 2.53 -8.71
N SER A 153 5.93 2.07 -7.69
CA SER A 153 7.05 2.79 -7.06
C SER A 153 8.06 1.79 -6.49
N ASN A 154 9.30 2.24 -6.35
CA ASN A 154 10.37 1.49 -5.67
C ASN A 154 10.50 1.88 -4.19
N ALA A 155 9.71 2.86 -3.71
CA ALA A 155 9.66 3.22 -2.31
C ALA A 155 8.94 2.11 -1.55
N PHE A 156 9.70 1.37 -0.75
CA PHE A 156 9.20 0.29 0.08
C PHE A 156 9.34 0.70 1.54
N CYS A 157 8.23 0.65 2.25
CA CYS A 157 8.16 0.81 3.69
C CYS A 157 7.96 -0.59 4.25
N GLY A 158 9.04 -1.15 4.78
CA GLY A 158 9.00 -2.40 5.54
C GLY A 158 9.13 -2.11 7.02
N GLU A 159 8.89 -3.14 7.82
CA GLU A 159 9.08 -3.15 9.29
C GLU A 159 7.93 -2.48 10.06
N PRO A 160 6.80 -3.18 10.27
CA PRO A 160 5.74 -2.66 11.13
C PRO A 160 6.20 -2.57 12.58
N ASP A 161 5.90 -1.45 13.21
CA ASP A 161 6.25 -1.25 14.61
C ASP A 161 5.04 -1.36 15.55
N MET A 162 3.83 -1.18 15.02
CA MET A 162 2.62 -0.99 15.83
C MET A 162 1.44 -1.83 15.32
N GLN A 163 0.99 -2.79 16.11
CA GLN A 163 -0.22 -3.58 15.82
C GLN A 163 -1.41 -3.11 16.66
N ALA A 164 -2.63 -3.37 16.17
CA ALA A 164 -3.85 -3.20 16.95
C ALA A 164 -4.10 -4.42 17.86
N ILE A 165 -4.57 -4.18 19.09
CA ILE A 165 -5.17 -5.26 19.89
C ILE A 165 -6.61 -5.47 19.42
N MET A 166 -6.90 -6.66 18.91
CA MET A 166 -8.25 -7.05 18.47
C MET A 166 -8.87 -8.03 19.47
N TYR A 167 -10.15 -7.83 19.81
CA TYR A 167 -10.90 -8.74 20.69
C TYR A 167 -11.12 -10.13 20.07
N ASN A 168 -11.17 -10.21 18.73
CA ASN A 168 -11.28 -11.45 17.97
C ASN A 168 -10.65 -11.26 16.58
N PRO A 169 -9.30 -11.26 16.46
CA PRO A 169 -8.67 -11.16 15.16
C PRO A 169 -9.07 -12.39 14.32
N VAL A 170 -9.40 -12.18 13.04
CA VAL A 170 -9.36 -13.31 12.11
C VAL A 170 -7.90 -13.77 12.08
N SER A 171 -7.66 -15.08 12.08
CA SER A 171 -6.28 -15.61 12.05
C SER A 171 -5.50 -14.96 10.90
N GLY A 172 -4.41 -14.27 11.23
CA GLY A 172 -3.60 -13.53 10.26
C GLY A 172 -3.96 -12.05 10.08
N SER A 173 -5.03 -11.49 10.66
CA SER A 173 -5.40 -10.05 10.49
C SER A 173 -4.36 -9.02 10.96
N PHE A 174 -3.29 -9.47 11.60
CA PHE A 174 -2.14 -8.66 12.02
C PHE A 174 -0.86 -9.01 11.24
N ASP A 175 -0.94 -9.97 10.32
CA ASP A 175 0.19 -10.44 9.53
C ASP A 175 0.26 -9.66 8.21
N GLN A 176 1.21 -8.75 8.19
CA GLN A 176 1.50 -7.87 7.08
C GLN A 176 2.28 -8.55 5.94
N GLU A 177 2.88 -9.73 6.17
CA GLU A 177 3.65 -10.42 5.12
C GLU A 177 2.76 -11.17 4.12
N ILE A 178 1.49 -11.34 4.46
CA ILE A 178 0.49 -11.88 3.53
C ILE A 178 0.27 -10.82 2.46
N ILE A 179 0.42 -11.20 1.19
CA ILE A 179 -0.10 -10.38 0.09
C ILE A 179 -1.62 -10.49 0.14
N TRP A 180 -2.30 -9.43 0.58
CA TRP A 180 -3.76 -9.38 0.81
C TRP A 180 -4.57 -9.21 -0.49
N CYS A 181 -4.00 -9.71 -1.60
CA CYS A 181 -4.64 -9.90 -2.89
C CYS A 181 -5.12 -11.35 -3.09
N VAL A 182 -5.24 -12.15 -2.02
CA VAL A 182 -5.50 -13.61 -2.06
C VAL A 182 -6.76 -13.95 -2.86
N SER A 183 -7.78 -13.10 -2.79
CA SER A 183 -9.05 -13.29 -3.50
C SER A 183 -9.10 -12.66 -4.90
N ASP A 184 -8.09 -11.87 -5.30
CA ASP A 184 -8.03 -11.25 -6.62
C ASP A 184 -7.57 -12.25 -7.69
N GLU A 185 -8.09 -12.13 -8.91
CA GLU A 185 -7.75 -13.03 -10.03
C GLU A 185 -6.24 -13.06 -10.33
N SER A 186 -5.57 -11.91 -10.21
CA SER A 186 -4.15 -11.81 -10.52
C SER A 186 -3.25 -12.19 -9.35
N GLN A 187 -3.76 -12.11 -8.12
CA GLN A 187 -3.00 -12.16 -6.86
C GLN A 187 -1.73 -11.27 -6.87
N SER A 188 -1.70 -10.25 -7.73
CA SER A 188 -0.51 -9.45 -7.99
C SER A 188 -0.55 -8.17 -7.18
N TYR A 189 0.45 -7.97 -6.32
CA TYR A 189 0.61 -6.78 -5.51
C TYR A 189 1.01 -5.55 -6.36
N THR A 190 0.36 -4.41 -6.11
CA THR A 190 0.71 -3.11 -6.73
C THR A 190 1.25 -2.10 -5.71
N CYS A 191 0.47 -1.82 -4.66
CA CYS A 191 0.75 -0.86 -3.59
C CYS A 191 -0.25 -1.07 -2.44
N THR A 192 -0.07 -0.42 -1.30
CA THR A 192 -0.96 -0.51 -0.13
C THR A 192 -1.56 0.86 0.21
N MET A 193 -2.85 0.88 0.57
CA MET A 193 -3.57 2.06 1.07
C MET A 193 -3.94 1.91 2.55
N ALA A 194 -4.12 3.02 3.28
CA ALA A 194 -4.41 3.10 4.72
C ALA A 194 -5.64 3.97 5.07
N PRO A 195 -6.86 3.54 4.71
CA PRO A 195 -8.09 4.11 5.27
C PRO A 195 -8.19 3.95 6.78
N ILE A 196 -8.75 4.97 7.45
CA ILE A 196 -9.16 4.88 8.86
C ILE A 196 -10.51 4.17 8.92
N ILE A 197 -10.62 3.19 9.82
CA ILE A 197 -11.85 2.41 10.05
C ILE A 197 -12.35 2.49 11.50
N GLY A 198 -11.63 3.19 12.37
CA GLY A 198 -12.02 3.39 13.76
C GLY A 198 -11.09 4.36 14.49
N GLU A 199 -11.52 4.77 15.68
CA GLU A 199 -10.77 5.63 16.60
C GLU A 199 -10.58 4.90 17.94
N ASP A 200 -9.72 5.44 18.82
CA ASP A 200 -9.48 4.97 20.18
C ASP A 200 -9.08 3.47 20.26
N CYS A 201 -8.34 3.01 19.25
CA CYS A 201 -7.77 1.67 19.27
C CYS A 201 -6.64 1.55 20.30
N GLN A 202 -6.39 0.33 20.75
CA GLN A 202 -5.28 0.03 21.65
C GLN A 202 -4.03 -0.32 20.84
N THR A 203 -3.00 0.50 21.01
CA THR A 203 -1.67 0.32 20.42
C THR A 203 -0.89 -0.76 21.15
N ARG A 204 -0.21 -1.64 20.41
CA ARG A 204 0.79 -2.57 20.95
C ARG A 204 1.98 -2.65 19.99
N PRO A 205 3.22 -2.74 20.48
CA PRO A 205 4.36 -3.04 19.61
C PRO A 205 4.08 -4.29 18.76
N ALA A 206 4.46 -4.27 17.49
CA ALA A 206 4.32 -5.43 16.61
C ALA A 206 5.03 -6.64 17.23
N ALA A 207 4.39 -7.82 17.14
CA ALA A 207 4.95 -9.05 17.72
C ALA A 207 6.29 -9.48 17.09
N ARG A 208 6.59 -8.95 15.89
CA ARG A 208 7.87 -9.15 15.20
C ARG A 208 8.63 -7.83 15.14
N PRO A 209 9.75 -7.69 15.87
CA PRO A 209 10.73 -6.64 15.60
C PRO A 209 11.49 -6.98 14.30
N LYS A 210 11.86 -5.94 13.53
CA LYS A 210 12.69 -5.91 12.32
C LYS A 210 13.30 -7.27 11.92
N VAL A 211 12.74 -7.91 10.90
CA VAL A 211 13.43 -9.00 10.20
C VAL A 211 13.78 -8.47 8.81
N GLY A 212 15.02 -7.99 8.63
CA GLY A 212 15.59 -7.86 7.29
C GLY A 212 15.82 -6.45 6.74
N ALA A 213 16.49 -5.58 7.50
CA ALA A 213 17.59 -4.83 6.89
C ALA A 213 18.58 -5.84 6.26
N GLY A 214 18.34 -6.23 5.00
CA GLY A 214 19.20 -7.11 4.21
C GLY A 214 18.72 -8.56 4.07
N SER A 215 18.05 -8.84 2.96
CA SER A 215 18.31 -10.03 2.13
C SER A 215 18.17 -9.66 0.66
#